data_AF-A0A522B359-F1
#
_entry.id   AF-A0A522B359-F1
#
_cell.length_a   1.000
_cell.length_b   1.000
_cell.length_c   1.000
_cell.angle_alpha   90.00
_cell.angle_beta   90.00
_cell.angle_gamma   90.00
#
_symmetry.space_group_name_H-M   'P 1'
#
loop_
_entity.id
_entity.type
_entity.pdbx_description
1 polymer ?
#
loop_
_entity_poly.entity_id
_entity_poly.type
_entity_poly.pdbx_seq_one_letter_code
_entity_poly.pdbx_strand_id
1 'polypeptide(L)' 'MAKRPRGPRRSADPSADGFADLVDRAIATIPSPFREALSEVAIVIDDWPTDDQLLDNGLSPDDDLYGLYEGVPRTEW' A
#
# COMPACT_ATOMS: atom_id res chain seq x y z
N MET A 1 26.79 -29.22 24.16
CA MET A 1 26.09 -28.75 22.94
C MET A 1 26.06 -27.24 22.95
N ALA A 2 26.93 -26.57 22.18
CA ALA A 2 26.96 -25.11 22.10
C ALA A 2 25.93 -24.64 21.06
N LYS A 3 24.98 -23.79 21.46
CA LYS A 3 24.02 -23.16 20.55
C LYS A 3 24.76 -22.07 19.75
N ARG A 4 24.79 -22.21 18.43
CA ARG A 4 25.30 -21.18 17.51
C ARG A 4 24.47 -19.90 17.63
N PRO A 5 25.06 -18.70 17.74
CA PRO A 5 24.29 -17.48 17.72
C PRO A 5 23.67 -17.30 16.33
N ARG A 6 22.35 -17.07 16.28
CA ARG A 6 21.66 -16.69 15.04
C ARG A 6 22.25 -15.36 14.57
N GLY A 7 22.77 -15.35 13.34
CA GLY A 7 23.29 -14.14 12.71
C GLY A 7 22.22 -13.04 12.62
N PRO A 8 22.63 -11.77 12.45
CA PRO A 8 21.70 -10.66 12.41
C PRO A 8 20.70 -10.90 11.27
N ARG A 9 19.41 -10.93 11.62
CA ARG A 9 18.35 -10.85 10.61
C ARG A 9 18.52 -9.47 9.98
N ARG A 10 18.86 -9.43 8.69
CA ARG A 10 18.85 -8.20 7.92
C ARG A 10 17.39 -7.73 7.94
N SER A 11 17.05 -6.81 8.84
CA SER A 11 15.84 -6.03 8.73
C SER A 11 15.97 -5.30 7.40
N ALA A 12 15.18 -5.72 6.41
CA ALA A 12 14.98 -4.90 5.24
C ALA A 12 14.38 -3.60 5.78
N ASP A 13 15.18 -2.55 5.75
CA ASP A 13 14.71 -1.20 6.00
C ASP A 13 13.72 -0.92 4.87
N PRO A 14 12.40 -0.85 5.12
CA PRO A 14 11.44 -0.49 4.10
C PRO A 14 11.51 1.03 3.99
N SER A 15 12.64 1.55 3.54
CA SER A 15 12.71 2.91 3.04
C SER A 15 11.63 3.03 1.95
N ALA A 16 10.97 4.18 1.81
CA ALA A 16 9.85 4.36 0.87
C ALA A 16 10.17 3.82 -0.55
N ASP A 17 11.43 3.97 -1.00
CA ASP A 17 11.93 3.40 -2.25
C ASP A 17 11.74 1.86 -2.35
N GLY A 18 12.01 1.13 -1.26
CA GLY A 18 11.94 -0.34 -1.24
C GLY A 18 10.51 -0.90 -1.19
N PHE A 19 9.57 -0.17 -0.57
CA PHE A 19 8.16 -0.55 -0.60
C PHE A 19 7.50 -0.16 -1.93
N ALA A 20 7.86 1.00 -2.50
CA ALA A 20 7.43 1.39 -3.84
C ALA A 20 7.83 0.34 -4.90
N ASP A 21 9.07 -0.16 -4.85
CA ASP A 21 9.54 -1.26 -5.72
C ASP A 21 8.72 -2.56 -5.56
N LEU A 22 8.17 -2.82 -4.36
CA LEU A 22 7.29 -3.98 -4.13
C LEU A 22 5.91 -3.74 -4.73
N VAL A 23 5.36 -2.53 -4.56
CA VAL A 23 4.08 -2.12 -5.13
C VAL A 23 4.13 -2.17 -6.65
N ASP A 24 5.18 -1.64 -7.28
CA ASP A 24 5.37 -1.66 -8.73
C ASP A 24 5.41 -3.10 -9.28
N ARG A 25 6.13 -3.99 -8.58
CA ARG A 25 6.16 -5.42 -8.94
C ARG A 25 4.80 -6.06 -8.80
N ALA A 26 4.03 -5.73 -7.77
CA ALA A 26 2.68 -6.25 -7.59
C ALA A 26 1.75 -5.78 -8.72
N ILE A 27 1.76 -4.48 -9.05
CA ILE A 27 0.98 -3.90 -10.16
C ILE A 27 1.34 -4.58 -11.48
N ALA A 28 2.63 -4.83 -11.72
CA ALA A 28 3.12 -5.53 -12.91
C ALA A 28 2.69 -7.01 -13.00
N THR A 29 2.01 -7.57 -11.99
CA THR A 29 1.36 -8.89 -12.08
C THR A 29 -0.14 -8.84 -12.38
N ILE A 30 -0.78 -7.68 -12.27
CA ILE A 30 -2.22 -7.54 -12.46
C ILE A 30 -2.59 -7.82 -13.94
N PRO A 31 -3.53 -8.73 -14.23
CA PRO A 31 -3.92 -9.03 -15.61
C PRO A 31 -4.64 -7.85 -16.30
N SER A 32 -4.55 -7.77 -17.63
CA SER A 32 -5.50 -6.95 -18.41
C SER A 32 -6.93 -7.50 -18.26
N PRO A 33 -7.97 -6.65 -18.32
CA PRO A 33 -7.90 -5.20 -18.57
C PRO A 33 -7.65 -4.36 -17.29
N PHE A 34 -7.56 -4.98 -16.12
CA PHE A 34 -7.50 -4.25 -14.84
C PHE A 34 -6.25 -3.39 -14.71
N ARG A 35 -5.10 -3.84 -15.22
CA ARG A 35 -3.88 -3.03 -15.24
C ARG A 35 -4.04 -1.77 -16.09
N GLU A 36 -4.78 -1.85 -17.20
CA GLU A 36 -5.01 -0.70 -18.07
C GLU A 36 -5.91 0.33 -17.37
N ALA A 37 -6.91 -0.12 -16.61
CA ALA A 37 -7.74 0.79 -15.82
C ALA A 37 -6.93 1.57 -14.76
N LEU A 38 -5.81 1.00 -14.29
CA LEU A 38 -4.94 1.68 -13.32
C LEU A 38 -4.15 2.85 -13.91
N SER A 39 -4.06 3.02 -15.24
CA SER A 39 -3.36 4.18 -15.83
C SER A 39 -4.05 5.51 -15.57
N GLU A 40 -5.35 5.47 -15.25
CA GLU A 40 -6.18 6.66 -15.02
C GLU A 40 -6.21 7.09 -13.54
N VAL A 41 -5.57 6.33 -12.64
CA VAL A 41 -5.58 6.58 -11.20
C VAL A 41 -4.16 6.76 -10.68
N ALA A 42 -3.98 7.68 -9.72
CA ALA A 42 -2.73 7.83 -9.01
C ALA A 42 -2.65 6.80 -7.87
N ILE A 43 -1.49 6.16 -7.72
CA ILE A 43 -1.21 5.27 -6.59
C ILE A 43 -0.26 6.03 -5.66
N VAL A 44 -0.73 6.27 -4.43
CA VAL A 44 0.01 6.99 -3.39
C VAL A 44 0.36 6.00 -2.28
N ILE A 45 1.58 6.12 -1.75
CA ILE A 45 2.08 5.33 -0.64
C ILE A 45 2.34 6.29 0.51
N ASP A 46 1.64 6.07 1.61
CA ASP A 46 1.83 6.79 2.87
C ASP A 46 2.09 5.78 4.00
N ASP A 47 2.81 6.21 5.03
CA ASP A 47 3.13 5.36 6.18
C ASP A 47 1.88 5.00 7.00
N TRP A 48 0.92 5.93 7.11
CA TRP A 48 -0.30 5.78 7.90
C TRP A 48 -1.48 6.51 7.25
N PRO A 49 -2.72 6.00 7.42
CA PRO A 49 -3.91 6.74 7.05
C PRO A 49 -4.08 7.99 7.92
N THR A 50 -4.73 9.01 7.38
CA THR A 50 -5.14 10.19 8.16
C THR A 50 -6.39 9.90 9.00
N ASP A 51 -6.59 10.69 10.06
CA ASP A 51 -7.78 10.57 10.91
C ASP A 51 -9.09 10.75 10.12
N ASP A 52 -9.10 11.70 9.17
CA ASP A 52 -10.26 11.94 8.30
C ASP A 52 -10.54 10.73 7.39
N GLN A 53 -9.50 10.13 6.79
CA GLN A 53 -9.66 8.91 5.97
C GLN A 53 -10.22 7.73 6.78
N LEU A 54 -9.80 7.55 8.04
CA LEU A 54 -10.36 6.52 8.91
C LEU A 54 -11.84 6.81 9.22
N LEU A 55 -12.14 8.04 9.63
CA LEU A 55 -13.49 8.46 9.98
C LEU A 55 -14.47 8.34 8.82
N ASP A 56 -14.09 8.84 7.64
CA ASP A 56 -14.93 8.82 6.43
C ASP A 56 -15.23 7.40 5.94
N ASN A 57 -14.38 6.42 6.30
CA ASN A 57 -14.57 5.01 6.00
C ASN A 57 -15.17 4.22 7.18
N GLY A 58 -15.60 4.90 8.25
CA GLY A 58 -16.26 4.28 9.40
C GLY A 58 -15.33 3.40 10.26
N LEU A 59 -14.03 3.68 10.21
CA LEU A 59 -13.00 2.98 10.97
C LEU A 59 -12.66 3.72 12.26
N SER A 60 -12.25 2.97 13.27
CA SER A 60 -11.74 3.50 14.53
C SER A 60 -10.26 3.86 14.42
N PRO A 61 -9.71 4.71 15.30
CA PRO A 61 -8.28 5.05 15.31
C PRO A 61 -7.34 3.86 15.53
N ASP A 62 -7.84 2.78 16.12
CA ASP A 62 -7.09 1.55 16.38
C ASP A 62 -7.22 0.52 15.23
N ASP A 63 -8.01 0.82 14.19
CA ASP A 63 -8.16 -0.05 13.02
C ASP A 63 -7.06 0.20 11.98
N ASP A 64 -6.70 -0.85 11.24
CA ASP A 64 -5.72 -0.77 10.15
C ASP A 64 -6.42 -0.50 8.80
N LEU A 65 -5.94 0.51 8.06
CA LEU A 65 -6.35 0.78 6.67
C LEU A 65 -5.18 0.52 5.70
N TYR A 66 -5.22 -0.63 5.02
CA TYR A 66 -4.14 -1.06 4.10
C TYR A 66 -4.26 -0.50 2.69
N GLY A 67 -5.39 0.11 2.34
CA GLY A 67 -5.62 0.66 1.02
C GLY A 67 -6.94 1.40 0.95
N LEU A 68 -6.92 2.54 0.28
CA LEU A 68 -8.07 3.42 0.13
C LEU A 68 -8.16 3.88 -1.32
N TYR A 69 -9.35 3.78 -1.90
CA TYR A 69 -9.64 4.37 -3.20
C TYR A 69 -10.39 5.68 -2.99
N GLU A 70 -9.72 6.79 -3.29
CA GLU A 70 -10.27 8.13 -3.23
C GLU A 70 -10.35 8.75 -4.62
N GLY A 71 -11.50 9.31 -4.93
CA GLY A 71 -11.72 10.02 -6.18
C GLY A 71 -13.14 10.52 -6.28
N VAL A 72 -13.33 11.65 -6.96
CA VAL A 72 -14.67 12.08 -7.35
C VAL A 72 -15.06 11.20 -8.54
N PRO A 73 -16.09 10.33 -8.42
CA PRO A 73 -16.57 9.58 -9.57
C PRO A 73 -16.89 10.58 -10.68
N ARG A 74 -16.50 10.29 -11.91
CA ARG A 74 -16.95 11.09 -13.05
C ARG A 74 -18.47 10.94 -13.12
N THR A 75 -19.20 11.90 -12.56
CA THR A 75 -20.63 12.07 -12.79
C THR A 75 -20.76 12.33 -14.28
N GLU A 76 -21.11 11.27 -15.00
CA GLU A 76 -21.76 11.22 -16.30
C GLU A 76 -22.29 12.58 -16.80
N TRP A 77 -21.92 12.92 -18.04
CA TRP A 77 -22.43 14.06 -18.80
C TRP A 77 -23.77 13.73 -19.46
#